data_AF-A0A7Y1ZFN5-F1
#
_entry.id   AF-A0A7Y1ZFN5-F1
#
_cell.length_a   1.000
_cell.length_b   1.000
_cell.length_c   1.000
_cell.angle_alpha   90.00
_cell.angle_beta   90.00
_cell.angle_gamma   90.00
#
_symmetry.space_group_name_H-M   'P 1'
#
loop_
_entity.id
_entity.type
_entity.pdbx_description
1 polymer ?
#
loop_
_entity_poly.entity_id
_entity_poly.type
_entity_poly.pdbx_seq_one_letter_code
_entity_poly.pdbx_strand_id
1 'polypeptide(L)'
;MKIGDAQLDKLLSAQSPLALKQQLAARSLSPTLPQAGKLLEHLKSLDANPVPVRLGIVHTYTSELLDPWLDFSAALNGIALQTYHAPYGVTVQEATANSGLARHQPDVTLLLLRPADLHPDLATPLALFGAEQRGELREAALAALDNLVGMLRAVVSGQIVVTLLPDQAPTGLGLFDAMAEQSESAWWSDTRRAIAST
;
A
#
# COMPACT_ATOMS: atom_id res chain seq x y z
N MET A 1 11.77 -18.11 0.90
CA MET A 1 12.78 -18.92 0.18
C MET A 1 12.65 -18.65 -1.31
N LYS A 2 13.76 -18.48 -2.05
CA LYS A 2 13.71 -18.27 -3.51
C LYS A 2 13.24 -19.55 -4.20
N ILE A 3 12.43 -19.41 -5.25
CA ILE A 3 11.91 -20.52 -6.03
C ILE A 3 12.97 -20.96 -7.05
N GLY A 4 13.43 -22.21 -6.97
CA GLY A 4 14.25 -22.83 -8.02
C GLY A 4 13.40 -23.38 -9.18
N ASP A 5 14.01 -23.69 -10.32
CA ASP A 5 13.28 -24.08 -11.54
C ASP A 5 12.37 -25.30 -11.34
N ALA A 6 12.86 -26.36 -10.71
CA ALA A 6 12.05 -27.55 -10.42
C ALA A 6 10.84 -27.25 -9.49
N GLN A 7 10.95 -26.23 -8.63
CA GLN A 7 9.83 -25.79 -7.80
C GLN A 7 8.83 -24.97 -8.61
N LEU A 8 9.32 -24.15 -9.55
CA LEU A 8 8.47 -23.39 -10.46
C LEU A 8 7.64 -24.31 -11.34
N ASP A 9 8.24 -25.34 -11.93
CA ASP A 9 7.52 -26.33 -12.76
C ASP A 9 6.41 -27.04 -11.97
N LYS A 10 6.69 -27.37 -10.70
CA LYS A 10 5.68 -27.93 -9.80
C LYS A 10 4.53 -26.95 -9.57
N LEU A 11 4.82 -25.68 -9.33
CA LEU A 11 3.78 -24.65 -9.15
C LEU A 11 2.93 -24.48 -10.42
N LEU A 12 3.54 -24.53 -11.60
CA LEU A 12 2.85 -24.45 -12.89
C LEU A 12 1.96 -25.67 -13.19
N SER A 13 2.11 -26.77 -12.45
CA SER A 13 1.19 -27.92 -12.54
C SER A 13 -0.09 -27.76 -11.72
N ALA A 14 -0.21 -26.70 -10.91
CA ALA A 14 -1.39 -26.45 -10.08
C ALA A 14 -2.64 -26.26 -10.95
N GLN A 15 -3.72 -26.96 -10.62
CA GLN A 15 -4.96 -26.97 -11.40
C GLN A 15 -5.98 -25.90 -10.95
N SER A 16 -5.66 -25.14 -9.90
CA SER A 16 -6.51 -24.05 -9.42
C SER A 16 -5.69 -22.95 -8.72
N PRO A 17 -6.19 -21.71 -8.68
CA PRO A 17 -5.56 -20.62 -7.94
C PRO A 17 -5.37 -20.94 -6.45
N LEU A 18 -6.35 -21.59 -5.83
CA LEU A 18 -6.28 -22.01 -4.43
C LEU A 18 -5.15 -23.03 -4.20
N ALA A 19 -5.00 -24.01 -5.08
CA ALA A 19 -3.93 -25.00 -4.98
C ALA A 19 -2.55 -24.34 -5.11
N LEU A 20 -2.40 -23.40 -6.05
CA LEU A 20 -1.16 -22.64 -6.21
C LEU A 20 -0.84 -21.82 -4.96
N LYS A 21 -1.84 -21.09 -4.43
CA LYS A 21 -1.71 -20.30 -3.20
C LYS A 21 -1.28 -21.16 -2.00
N GLN A 22 -1.89 -22.33 -1.83
CA GLN A 22 -1.51 -23.28 -0.77
C GLN A 22 -0.08 -23.79 -0.92
N GLN A 23 0.37 -24.11 -2.14
CA GLN A 23 1.73 -24.56 -2.39
C GLN A 23 2.79 -23.49 -2.09
N LEU A 24 2.49 -22.23 -2.43
CA LEU A 24 3.36 -21.10 -2.11
C LEU A 24 3.45 -20.88 -0.59
N ALA A 25 2.30 -20.89 0.09
CA ALA A 25 2.21 -20.67 1.54
C ALA A 25 2.89 -21.79 2.36
N ALA A 26 2.68 -23.05 2.00
CA ALA A 26 3.21 -24.21 2.73
C ALA A 26 4.75 -24.24 2.79
N ARG A 27 5.43 -23.51 1.90
CA ARG A 27 6.88 -23.51 1.74
C ARG A 27 7.51 -22.12 1.87
N SER A 28 6.71 -21.11 2.22
CA SER A 28 7.12 -19.69 2.26
C SER A 28 7.92 -19.30 1.02
N LEU A 29 7.42 -19.72 -0.14
CA LEU A 29 8.05 -19.46 -1.44
C LEU A 29 7.72 -18.04 -1.90
N SER A 30 8.74 -17.30 -2.30
CA SER A 30 8.59 -15.94 -2.82
C SER A 30 9.07 -15.94 -4.27
N PRO A 31 8.17 -15.82 -5.26
CA PRO A 31 8.57 -15.75 -6.66
C PRO A 31 9.36 -14.47 -6.92
N THR A 32 10.27 -14.52 -7.87
CA THR A 32 10.83 -13.32 -8.50
C THR A 32 9.81 -12.71 -9.47
N LEU A 33 10.02 -11.47 -9.91
CA LEU A 33 9.11 -10.80 -10.85
C LEU A 33 8.89 -11.62 -12.15
N PRO A 34 9.93 -12.17 -12.82
CA PRO A 34 9.72 -13.04 -13.98
C PRO A 34 8.92 -14.32 -13.65
N GLN A 35 9.11 -14.90 -12.46
CA GLN A 35 8.38 -16.08 -12.02
C GLN A 35 6.91 -15.75 -11.74
N ALA A 36 6.64 -14.61 -11.11
CA ALA A 36 5.28 -14.10 -10.88
C ALA A 36 4.54 -13.89 -12.21
N GLY A 37 5.21 -13.34 -13.24
CA GLY A 37 4.66 -13.20 -14.58
C GLY A 37 4.26 -14.55 -15.21
N LYS A 38 5.15 -15.56 -15.15
CA LYS A 38 4.83 -16.92 -15.64
C LYS A 38 3.65 -17.55 -14.89
N LEU A 39 3.63 -17.40 -13.57
CA LEU A 39 2.54 -17.93 -12.74
C LEU A 39 1.22 -17.19 -12.97
N LEU A 40 1.26 -15.89 -13.24
CA LEU A 40 0.08 -15.09 -13.59
C LEU A 40 -0.52 -15.55 -14.92
N GLU A 41 0.29 -15.76 -15.96
CA GLU A 41 -0.20 -16.28 -17.25
C GLU A 41 -0.81 -17.69 -17.08
N HIS A 42 -0.19 -18.53 -16.26
CA HIS A 42 -0.77 -19.82 -15.89
C HIS A 42 -2.13 -19.65 -15.19
N LEU A 43 -2.22 -18.78 -14.18
CA LEU A 43 -3.46 -18.50 -13.45
C LEU A 43 -4.59 -18.01 -14.38
N LYS A 44 -4.28 -17.17 -15.37
CA LYS A 44 -5.27 -16.70 -16.37
C LYS A 44 -5.81 -17.83 -17.25
N SER A 45 -5.03 -18.90 -17.45
CA SER A 45 -5.46 -20.08 -18.22
C SER A 45 -6.35 -21.04 -17.43
N LEU A 46 -6.33 -20.94 -16.10
CA LEU A 46 -7.22 -21.69 -15.22
C LEU A 46 -8.58 -20.95 -15.22
N ASP A 47 -9.56 -21.47 -15.97
CA ASP A 47 -10.91 -20.91 -16.07
C ASP A 47 -11.61 -20.88 -14.70
N ALA A 48 -11.33 -19.82 -13.93
CA ALA A 48 -11.69 -19.69 -12.53
C ALA A 48 -12.83 -18.69 -12.28
N ASN A 49 -13.43 -18.15 -13.35
CA ASN A 49 -14.48 -17.12 -13.31
C ASN A 49 -14.22 -16.03 -12.24
N PRO A 50 -13.15 -15.23 -12.41
CA PRO A 50 -12.68 -14.31 -11.37
C PRO A 50 -13.69 -13.19 -11.07
N VAL A 51 -13.75 -12.77 -9.81
CA VAL A 51 -14.61 -11.67 -9.37
C VAL A 51 -13.98 -10.33 -9.77
N PRO A 52 -14.67 -9.45 -10.52
CA PRO A 52 -14.14 -8.15 -10.87
C PRO A 52 -14.05 -7.25 -9.63
N VAL A 53 -12.91 -6.58 -9.47
CA VAL A 53 -12.70 -5.58 -8.40
C VAL A 53 -11.98 -4.38 -8.98
N ARG A 54 -12.54 -3.19 -8.78
CA ARG A 54 -11.97 -1.91 -9.20
C ARG A 54 -11.10 -1.34 -8.08
N LEU A 55 -9.81 -1.22 -8.36
CA LEU A 55 -8.83 -0.60 -7.47
C LEU A 55 -8.52 0.81 -7.98
N GLY A 56 -8.72 1.82 -7.15
CA GLY A 56 -8.21 3.16 -7.37
C GLY A 56 -6.95 3.38 -6.55
N ILE A 57 -5.88 3.89 -7.14
CA ILE A 57 -4.63 4.18 -6.44
C ILE A 57 -4.40 5.69 -6.49
N VAL A 58 -4.32 6.32 -5.32
CA VAL A 58 -3.98 7.72 -5.17
C VAL A 58 -2.61 7.80 -4.51
N HIS A 59 -1.65 8.42 -5.18
CA HIS A 59 -0.25 8.30 -4.79
C HIS A 59 0.55 9.60 -4.99
N THR A 60 1.60 9.73 -4.18
CA THR A 60 2.58 10.84 -4.23
C THR A 60 3.98 10.37 -4.61
N TYR A 61 4.12 9.09 -4.97
CA TYR A 61 5.33 8.43 -5.47
C TYR A 61 4.94 7.39 -6.53
N THR A 62 5.87 6.94 -7.37
CA THR A 62 5.60 5.96 -8.45
C THR A 62 5.06 4.65 -7.85
N SER A 63 3.90 4.20 -8.33
CA SER A 63 3.20 3.03 -7.80
C SER A 63 2.88 1.97 -8.85
N GLU A 64 2.97 2.31 -10.13
CA GLU A 64 2.76 1.47 -11.31
C GLU A 64 3.71 0.27 -11.35
N LEU A 65 4.88 0.37 -10.69
CA LEU A 65 5.81 -0.74 -10.53
C LEU A 65 5.26 -1.88 -9.65
N LEU A 66 4.17 -1.63 -8.92
CA LEU A 66 3.48 -2.64 -8.12
C LEU A 66 2.49 -3.46 -8.94
N ASP A 67 2.07 -2.98 -10.13
CA ASP A 67 1.01 -3.61 -10.94
C ASP A 67 1.24 -5.10 -11.18
N PRO A 68 2.44 -5.58 -11.57
CA PRO A 68 2.65 -7.02 -11.77
C PRO A 68 2.44 -7.85 -10.51
N TRP A 69 2.73 -7.28 -9.34
CA TRP A 69 2.53 -7.94 -8.05
C TRP A 69 1.06 -7.89 -7.59
N LEU A 70 0.38 -6.77 -7.86
CA LEU A 70 -1.04 -6.61 -7.60
C LEU A 70 -1.86 -7.58 -8.45
N ASP A 71 -1.58 -7.66 -9.75
CA ASP A 71 -2.24 -8.57 -10.68
C ASP A 71 -2.01 -10.03 -10.30
N PHE A 72 -0.76 -10.39 -9.98
CA PHE A 72 -0.43 -11.75 -9.52
C PHE A 72 -1.15 -12.11 -8.21
N SER A 73 -1.14 -11.21 -7.23
CA SER A 73 -1.84 -11.41 -5.96
C SER A 73 -3.35 -11.50 -6.15
N ALA A 74 -3.94 -10.64 -6.98
CA ALA A 74 -5.36 -10.66 -7.31
C ALA A 74 -5.75 -11.98 -7.99
N ALA A 75 -5.01 -12.40 -9.02
CA ALA A 75 -5.25 -13.65 -9.73
C ALA A 75 -5.15 -14.88 -8.81
N LEU A 76 -4.17 -14.89 -7.88
CA LEU A 76 -4.06 -15.95 -6.86
C LEU A 76 -5.29 -16.04 -5.94
N ASN A 77 -6.02 -14.95 -5.78
CA ASN A 77 -7.23 -14.87 -4.98
C ASN A 77 -8.52 -14.93 -5.81
N GLY A 78 -8.43 -15.24 -7.12
CA GLY A 78 -9.59 -15.30 -8.01
C GLY A 78 -10.24 -13.93 -8.26
N ILE A 79 -9.44 -12.86 -8.21
CA ILE A 79 -9.88 -11.48 -8.43
C ILE A 79 -9.38 -11.01 -9.80
N ALA A 80 -10.29 -10.45 -10.60
CA ALA A 80 -9.97 -9.71 -11.83
C ALA A 80 -9.84 -8.22 -11.49
N LEU A 81 -8.61 -7.79 -11.25
CA LEU A 81 -8.31 -6.44 -10.80
C LEU A 81 -8.40 -5.44 -11.97
N GLN A 82 -9.10 -4.33 -11.76
CA GLN A 82 -9.15 -3.19 -12.66
C GLN A 82 -8.54 -1.98 -11.97
N THR A 83 -7.27 -1.70 -12.25
CA THR A 83 -6.51 -0.66 -11.58
C THR A 83 -6.61 0.66 -12.31
N TYR A 84 -6.93 1.73 -11.57
CA TYR A 84 -6.82 3.11 -12.00
C TYR A 84 -5.78 3.80 -11.12
N HIS A 85 -4.76 4.39 -11.76
CA HIS A 85 -3.79 5.24 -11.09
C HIS A 85 -4.20 6.70 -11.28
N ALA A 86 -4.39 7.40 -10.17
CA ALA A 86 -4.53 8.85 -10.15
C ALA A 86 -3.26 9.49 -10.74
N PRO A 87 -3.36 10.64 -11.42
CA PRO A 87 -2.17 11.35 -11.84
C PRO A 87 -1.28 11.71 -10.64
N TYR A 88 0.02 11.82 -10.87
CA TYR A 88 0.98 12.05 -9.81
C TYR A 88 0.73 13.39 -9.08
N GLY A 89 0.65 13.35 -7.75
CA GLY A 89 0.61 14.56 -6.91
C GLY A 89 -0.71 15.35 -6.96
N VAL A 90 -1.77 14.81 -7.55
CA VAL A 90 -3.09 15.50 -7.66
C VAL A 90 -4.14 14.95 -6.68
N THR A 91 -3.72 14.49 -5.50
CA THR A 91 -4.56 13.85 -4.47
C THR A 91 -5.85 14.64 -4.14
N VAL A 92 -5.75 15.98 -4.05
CA VAL A 92 -6.91 16.85 -3.78
C VAL A 92 -7.81 17.02 -5.00
N GLN A 93 -7.25 17.04 -6.22
CA GLN A 93 -8.04 17.18 -7.45
C GLN A 93 -8.84 15.91 -7.75
N GLU A 94 -8.30 14.75 -7.37
CA GLU A 94 -9.01 13.47 -7.48
C GLU A 94 -10.17 13.34 -6.49
N ALA A 95 -10.21 14.18 -5.45
CA ALA A 95 -11.31 14.27 -4.50
C ALA A 95 -12.47 15.17 -5.00
N THR A 96 -12.64 15.30 -6.33
CA THR A 96 -13.73 16.05 -6.95
C THR A 96 -14.66 15.13 -7.75
N ALA A 97 -15.95 15.47 -7.85
CA ALA A 97 -16.95 14.61 -8.49
C ALA A 97 -16.68 14.29 -9.98
N ASN A 98 -15.87 15.12 -10.65
CA ASN A 98 -15.52 14.94 -12.06
C ASN A 98 -14.15 14.27 -12.27
N SER A 99 -13.50 13.80 -11.20
CA SER A 99 -12.17 13.20 -11.27
C SER A 99 -12.15 11.86 -12.01
N GLY A 100 -10.96 11.38 -12.38
CA GLY A 100 -10.83 10.05 -12.96
C GLY A 100 -11.18 8.97 -11.94
N LEU A 101 -10.81 9.16 -10.67
CA LEU A 101 -11.14 8.28 -9.56
C LEU A 101 -12.67 8.16 -9.35
N ALA A 102 -13.39 9.28 -9.37
CA ALA A 102 -14.85 9.28 -9.23
C ALA A 102 -15.53 8.53 -10.39
N ARG A 103 -15.02 8.71 -11.62
CA ARG A 103 -15.52 7.99 -12.81
C ARG A 103 -15.19 6.50 -12.78
N HIS A 104 -14.02 6.12 -12.27
CA HIS A 104 -13.60 4.73 -12.11
C HIS A 104 -14.48 3.98 -11.10
N GLN A 105 -15.03 4.69 -10.11
CA GLN A 105 -15.88 4.13 -9.05
C GLN A 105 -15.21 2.94 -8.35
N PRO A 106 -14.04 3.13 -7.71
CA PRO A 106 -13.30 2.04 -7.09
C PRO A 106 -14.10 1.35 -5.98
N ASP A 107 -14.00 0.01 -5.93
CA ASP A 107 -14.49 -0.79 -4.82
C ASP A 107 -13.51 -0.71 -3.63
N VAL A 108 -12.22 -0.49 -3.94
CA VAL A 108 -11.15 -0.18 -2.98
C VAL A 108 -10.30 0.97 -3.51
N THR A 109 -10.05 1.97 -2.68
CA THR A 109 -9.11 3.07 -2.94
C THR A 109 -7.90 2.91 -2.04
N LEU A 110 -6.72 2.77 -2.63
CA LEU A 110 -5.44 2.70 -1.95
C LEU A 110 -4.78 4.09 -1.97
N LEU A 111 -4.62 4.67 -0.79
CA LEU A 111 -3.97 5.95 -0.59
C LEU A 111 -2.53 5.73 -0.14
N LEU A 112 -1.61 5.94 -1.08
CA LEU A 112 -0.17 5.76 -0.92
C LEU A 112 0.50 7.09 -0.59
N LEU A 113 0.77 7.31 0.69
CA LEU A 113 1.33 8.56 1.22
C LEU A 113 2.74 8.37 1.77
N ARG A 114 3.50 9.45 1.78
CA ARG A 114 4.71 9.61 2.58
C ARG A 114 4.39 10.45 3.81
N PRO A 115 5.17 10.34 4.90
CA PRO A 115 5.09 11.23 6.05
C PRO A 115 4.98 12.71 5.70
N ALA A 116 5.80 13.17 4.74
CA ALA A 116 5.84 14.56 4.29
C ALA A 116 4.55 15.05 3.64
N ASP A 117 3.69 14.14 3.16
CA ASP A 117 2.40 14.51 2.58
C ASP A 117 1.34 14.83 3.65
N LEU A 118 1.57 14.38 4.90
CA LEU A 118 0.74 14.75 6.06
C LEU A 118 1.20 16.06 6.69
N HIS A 119 2.51 16.26 6.79
CA HIS A 119 3.10 17.51 7.26
C HIS A 119 4.54 17.66 6.72
N PRO A 120 4.93 18.82 6.17
CA PRO A 120 6.25 19.00 5.55
C PRO A 120 7.42 18.71 6.50
N ASP A 121 7.30 19.07 7.78
CA ASP A 121 8.35 18.82 8.79
C ASP A 121 8.60 17.33 9.06
N LEU A 122 7.68 16.44 8.67
CA LEU A 122 7.88 14.99 8.74
C LEU A 122 8.86 14.47 7.66
N ALA A 123 9.36 15.33 6.78
CA ALA A 123 10.52 15.04 5.94
C ALA A 123 11.86 15.18 6.69
N THR A 124 11.83 15.68 7.94
CA THR A 124 13.03 15.86 8.76
C THR A 124 13.02 14.95 9.98
N PRO A 125 14.19 14.53 10.49
CA PRO A 125 14.24 13.63 11.63
C PRO A 125 13.59 14.25 12.87
N LEU A 126 12.75 13.47 13.56
CA LEU A 126 12.01 13.98 14.71
C LEU A 126 12.90 14.42 15.88
N ALA A 127 14.14 13.92 15.93
CA ALA A 127 15.17 14.29 16.89
C ALA A 127 15.43 15.81 16.98
N LEU A 128 15.10 16.57 15.93
CA LEU A 128 15.27 18.03 15.87
C LEU A 128 14.16 18.80 16.62
N PHE A 129 13.05 18.15 16.97
CA PHE A 129 11.90 18.77 17.62
C PHE A 129 11.82 18.40 19.10
N GLY A 130 11.40 19.37 19.92
CA GLY A 130 11.06 19.14 21.31
C GLY A 130 9.74 18.37 21.48
N ALA A 131 9.47 17.88 22.70
CA ALA A 131 8.30 17.06 22.98
C ALA A 131 6.95 17.74 22.64
N GLU A 132 6.82 19.03 22.96
CA GLU A 132 5.62 19.83 22.65
C GLU A 132 5.40 19.93 21.13
N GLN A 133 6.44 20.33 20.38
CA GLN A 133 6.40 20.41 18.92
C GLN A 133 6.06 19.08 18.26
N ARG A 134 6.57 17.96 18.79
CA ARG A 134 6.21 16.61 18.29
C ARG A 134 4.76 16.25 18.56
N GLY A 135 4.18 16.76 19.65
CA GLY A 135 2.75 16.64 19.94
C GLY A 135 1.93 17.41 18.91
N GLU A 136 2.24 18.69 18.70
CA GLU A 136 1.59 19.55 17.70
C GLU A 136 1.68 18.96 16.29
N LEU A 137 2.87 18.47 15.92
CA LEU A 137 3.13 17.84 14.63
C LEU A 137 2.27 16.60 14.41
N ARG A 138 2.06 15.79 15.46
CA ARG A 138 1.19 14.61 15.39
C ARG A 138 -0.25 15.01 15.15
N GLU A 139 -0.78 15.95 15.94
CA GLU A 139 -2.17 16.39 15.82
C GLU A 139 -2.42 17.04 14.44
N ALA A 140 -1.46 17.83 13.94
CA ALA A 140 -1.52 18.41 12.60
C ALA A 140 -1.53 17.33 11.51
N ALA A 141 -0.69 16.30 11.62
CA ALA A 141 -0.64 15.19 10.66
C ALA A 141 -1.93 14.35 10.67
N LEU A 142 -2.52 14.11 11.85
CA LEU A 142 -3.81 13.41 11.99
C LEU A 142 -4.94 14.23 11.34
N ALA A 143 -5.02 15.52 11.65
CA ALA A 143 -6.02 16.41 11.05
C ALA A 143 -5.88 16.49 9.52
N ALA A 144 -4.65 16.52 9.00
CA ALA A 144 -4.39 16.50 7.56
C ALA A 144 -4.88 15.20 6.91
N LEU A 145 -4.61 14.05 7.54
CA LEU A 145 -5.09 12.75 7.04
C LEU A 145 -6.62 12.67 7.06
N ASP A 146 -7.25 13.10 8.16
CA ASP A 146 -8.71 13.07 8.30
C ASP A 146 -9.39 13.93 7.25
N ASN A 147 -8.87 15.13 7.01
CA ASN A 147 -9.34 16.01 5.95
C ASN A 147 -9.20 15.34 4.57
N LEU A 148 -8.05 14.72 4.30
CA LEU A 148 -7.80 14.05 3.02
C LEU A 148 -8.73 12.86 2.78
N VAL A 149 -8.89 12.00 3.78
CA VAL A 149 -9.81 10.86 3.74
C VAL A 149 -11.26 11.35 3.63
N GLY A 150 -11.64 12.40 4.35
CA GLY A 150 -12.96 13.02 4.29
C GLY A 150 -13.29 13.55 2.89
N MET A 151 -12.34 14.23 2.24
CA MET A 151 -12.49 14.69 0.86
C MET A 151 -12.66 13.52 -0.12
N LEU A 152 -11.85 12.47 -0.02
CA LEU A 152 -11.99 11.28 -0.87
C LEU A 152 -13.30 10.56 -0.61
N ARG A 153 -13.74 10.44 0.64
CA ARG A 153 -15.00 9.80 1.02
C ARG A 153 -16.22 10.50 0.42
N ALA A 154 -16.12 11.80 0.13
CA ALA A 154 -17.18 12.54 -0.55
C ALA A 154 -17.36 12.12 -2.03
N VAL A 155 -16.37 11.46 -2.63
CA VAL A 155 -16.39 11.06 -4.06
C VAL A 155 -16.30 9.56 -4.31
N VAL A 156 -15.76 8.78 -3.37
CA VAL A 156 -15.69 7.31 -3.47
C VAL A 156 -16.56 6.63 -2.41
N SER A 157 -17.28 5.58 -2.83
CA SER A 157 -18.12 4.76 -1.96
C SER A 157 -17.45 3.48 -1.47
N GLY A 158 -16.35 3.06 -2.10
CA GLY A 158 -15.59 1.85 -1.76
C GLY A 158 -14.78 1.95 -0.47
N GLN A 159 -14.05 0.89 -0.12
CA GLN A 159 -13.14 0.89 1.03
C GLN A 159 -11.96 1.83 0.77
N ILE A 160 -11.44 2.50 1.79
CA ILE A 160 -10.21 3.29 1.69
C ILE A 160 -9.15 2.61 2.54
N VAL A 161 -8.02 2.29 1.94
CA VAL A 161 -6.84 1.74 2.62
C VAL A 161 -5.76 2.80 2.57
N VAL A 162 -5.30 3.25 3.73
CA VAL A 162 -4.21 4.22 3.85
C VAL A 162 -2.92 3.49 4.14
N THR A 163 -1.87 3.82 3.39
CA THR A 163 -0.51 3.36 3.69
C THR A 163 0.43 4.55 3.80
N LEU A 164 1.25 4.55 4.84
CA LEU A 164 2.36 5.47 4.98
C LEU A 164 3.64 4.73 4.64
N LEU A 165 4.29 5.12 3.55
CA LEU A 165 5.58 4.59 3.14
C LEU A 165 6.61 4.95 4.22
N PRO A 166 7.24 3.97 4.89
CA PRO A 166 8.27 4.26 5.87
C PRO A 166 9.45 4.95 5.19
N ASP A 167 10.03 5.92 5.89
CA ASP A 167 11.27 6.54 5.43
C ASP A 167 12.39 5.47 5.33
N GLN A 168 13.21 5.58 4.30
CA GLN A 168 14.40 4.75 4.11
C GLN A 168 15.62 5.36 4.82
N ALA A 169 15.54 6.63 5.23
CA ALA A 169 16.56 7.25 6.05
C ALA A 169 16.61 6.60 7.45
N PRO A 170 17.81 6.48 8.06
CA PRO A 170 17.89 6.11 9.46
C PRO A 170 17.21 7.17 10.32
N THR A 171 16.66 6.76 11.46
CA THR A 171 16.13 7.67 12.49
C THR A 171 17.16 8.72 12.89
N GLY A 172 16.71 9.88 13.36
CA GLY A 172 17.62 10.99 13.70
C GLY A 172 18.71 10.65 14.73
N LEU A 173 18.43 9.69 15.63
CA LEU A 173 19.39 9.20 16.63
C LEU A 173 20.09 7.89 16.23
N GLY A 174 19.81 7.37 15.04
CA GLY A 174 20.34 6.10 14.54
C GLY A 174 20.11 4.95 15.53
N LEU A 175 21.19 4.20 15.83
CA LEU A 175 21.12 3.06 16.75
C LEU A 175 20.73 3.43 18.19
N PHE A 176 20.88 4.70 18.59
CA PHE A 176 20.52 5.16 19.94
C PHE A 176 19.02 5.47 20.09
N ASP A 177 18.26 5.47 18.99
CA ASP A 177 16.82 5.78 19.03
C ASP A 177 16.05 4.87 19.98
N ALA A 178 16.37 3.58 20.01
CA ALA A 178 15.69 2.60 20.87
C ALA A 178 15.90 2.83 22.38
N MET A 179 16.93 3.59 22.75
CA MET A 179 17.25 3.90 24.15
C MET A 179 16.81 5.31 24.55
N ALA A 180 16.37 6.13 23.58
CA ALA A 180 16.00 7.51 23.82
C ALA A 180 14.58 7.61 24.40
N GLU A 181 14.42 8.43 25.43
CA GLU A 181 13.10 8.79 25.98
C GLU A 181 12.17 9.38 24.90
N GLN A 182 12.77 10.08 23.93
CA GLN A 182 12.08 10.66 22.78
C GLN A 182 12.41 9.90 21.49
N SER A 183 12.20 8.58 21.49
CA SER A 183 12.37 7.73 20.31
C SER A 183 11.43 8.14 19.16
N GLU A 184 12.01 8.33 17.99
CA GLU A 184 11.29 8.55 16.73
C GLU A 184 10.49 7.30 16.33
N SER A 185 11.06 6.11 16.54
CA SER A 185 10.35 4.84 16.29
C SER A 185 9.11 4.69 17.18
N ALA A 186 9.23 5.05 18.46
CA ALA A 186 8.11 5.03 19.39
C ALA A 186 7.03 6.03 18.97
N TRP A 187 7.42 7.26 18.63
CA TRP A 187 6.50 8.29 18.13
C TRP A 187 5.73 7.81 16.89
N TRP A 188 6.41 7.24 15.89
CA TRP A 188 5.74 6.70 14.69
C TRP A 188 4.83 5.51 14.99
N SER A 189 5.16 4.71 16.01
CA SER A 189 4.30 3.61 16.49
C SER A 189 3.01 4.15 17.10
N ASP A 190 3.11 5.18 17.94
CA ASP A 190 1.96 5.87 18.54
C ASP A 190 1.10 6.57 17.49
N THR A 191 1.71 7.32 16.58
CA THR A 191 1.00 8.01 15.49
C THR A 191 0.25 7.02 14.60
N ARG A 192 0.84 5.87 14.24
CA ARG A 192 0.14 4.84 13.46
C ARG A 192 -1.02 4.20 14.24
N ARG A 193 -0.89 4.03 15.57
CA ARG A 193 -2.00 3.58 16.41
C ARG A 193 -3.15 4.58 16.41
N ALA A 194 -2.84 5.87 16.52
CA ALA A 194 -3.83 6.94 16.47
C ALA A 194 -4.56 6.95 15.11
N ILE A 195 -3.82 6.87 14.00
CA ILE A 195 -4.41 6.77 12.65
C ILE A 195 -5.35 5.56 12.52
N ALA A 196 -4.96 4.41 13.06
CA ALA A 196 -5.77 3.19 12.98
C ALA A 196 -7.02 3.21 13.88
N SER A 197 -7.13 4.17 14.81
CA SER A 197 -8.27 4.34 15.71
C SER A 197 -9.30 5.34 15.24
N THR A 198 -9.03 6.07 14.15
CA THR A 198 -9.96 7.00 13.49
C THR A 198 -10.88 6.26 12.52
#